data_AF-A0A436WCB4-F1
#
_entry.id   AF-A0A436WCB4-F1
#
_cell.length_a   1.000
_cell.length_b   1.000
_cell.length_c   1.000
_cell.angle_alpha   90.00
_cell.angle_beta   90.00
_cell.angle_gamma   90.00
#
_symmetry.space_group_name_H-M   'P 1'
#
loop_
_entity.id
_entity.type
_entity.pdbx_description
1 polymer ?
#
loop_
_entity_poly.entity_id
_entity_poly.type
_entity_poly.pdbx_seq_one_letter_code
_entity_poly.pdbx_strand_id
1 'polypeptide(L)'
;AYADTYPQVEISLHCAASPELAAALAAGMIDLAVIEERVGPSAGECLAVDRLVWVGARGGAAHRKRPLPVSMVADTCAFRPAVLSALSEQGLEWRTVFENGNIDATTATVRADLAVTTWLASTVPADLDILPSGPDLPALPNFAINLHLPKYGTEPAAREFARHIRDGLARRQVAA
;
A
#
# COMPACT_ATOMS: atom_id res chain seq x y z
N ALA A 1 -1.09 22.79 5.41
CA ALA A 1 -2.46 22.84 5.97
C ALA A 1 -2.43 22.58 7.48
N TYR A 2 -2.24 21.36 7.97
CA TYR A 2 -2.22 21.11 9.42
C TYR A 2 -1.09 21.85 10.16
N ALA A 3 0.15 21.74 9.67
CA ALA A 3 1.30 22.42 10.29
C ALA A 3 1.15 23.95 10.30
N ASP A 4 0.45 24.52 9.31
CA ASP A 4 0.16 25.96 9.26
C ASP A 4 -0.90 26.36 10.31
N THR A 5 -1.88 25.49 10.56
CA THR A 5 -2.94 25.69 11.57
C THR A 5 -2.44 25.45 13.00
N TYR A 6 -1.46 24.56 13.19
CA TYR A 6 -0.92 24.15 14.50
C TYR A 6 0.61 24.24 14.55
N PRO A 7 1.20 25.45 14.45
CA PRO A 7 2.66 25.63 14.34
C PRO A 7 3.44 25.18 15.58
N GLN A 8 2.79 25.04 16.73
CA GLN A 8 3.37 24.54 17.97
C GLN A 8 3.45 22.99 18.04
N VAL A 9 2.88 22.28 17.06
CA VAL A 9 2.93 20.81 17.01
C VAL A 9 4.08 20.39 16.11
N GLU A 10 5.05 19.69 16.69
CA GLU A 10 6.11 19.03 15.92
C GLU A 10 5.57 17.74 15.31
N ILE A 11 5.85 17.51 14.02
CA ILE A 11 5.39 16.32 13.29
C ILE A 11 6.61 15.54 12.83
N SER A 12 6.71 14.31 13.30
CA SER A 12 7.66 13.31 12.78
C SER A 12 6.92 12.29 11.93
N LEU A 13 7.45 11.97 10.75
CA LEU A 13 6.90 10.96 9.85
C LEU A 13 7.82 9.74 9.82
N HIS A 14 7.23 8.56 10.06
CA HIS A 14 7.92 7.28 9.93
C HIS A 14 7.23 6.43 8.87
N CYS A 15 7.96 6.12 7.80
CA CYS A 15 7.48 5.25 6.73
C CYS A 15 8.10 3.86 6.89
N ALA A 16 7.25 2.86 7.07
CA ALA A 16 7.63 1.48 7.23
C ALA A 16 6.50 0.57 6.72
N ALA A 17 6.72 -0.75 6.69
CA ALA A 17 5.66 -1.66 6.30
C ALA A 17 4.50 -1.64 7.32
N SER A 18 3.27 -1.84 6.86
CA SER A 18 2.07 -1.83 7.72
C SER A 18 2.19 -2.70 8.99
N PRO A 19 2.75 -3.92 8.97
CA PRO A 19 2.99 -4.70 10.19
C PRO A 19 3.99 -4.05 11.16
N GLU A 20 5.01 -3.37 10.65
CA GLU A 20 6.03 -2.68 11.46
C GLU A 20 5.43 -1.42 12.12
N LEU A 21 4.62 -0.66 11.39
CA LEU A 21 3.89 0.50 11.93
C LEU A 21 2.86 0.07 12.99
N ALA A 22 2.14 -1.04 12.77
CA ALA A 22 1.23 -1.57 13.78
C ALA A 22 1.97 -1.97 15.08
N ALA A 23 3.14 -2.59 14.95
CA ALA A 23 3.99 -2.93 16.09
C ALA A 23 4.55 -1.68 16.79
N ALA A 24 4.97 -0.66 16.02
CA ALA A 24 5.46 0.60 16.57
C ALA A 24 4.38 1.35 17.35
N LEU A 25 3.14 1.36 16.85
CA LEU A 25 2.00 1.94 17.55
C LEU A 25 1.70 1.17 18.84
N ALA A 26 1.70 -0.16 18.80
CA ALA A 26 1.50 -0.99 19.98
C ALA A 26 2.59 -0.80 21.05
N ALA A 27 3.83 -0.51 20.62
CA ALA A 27 4.96 -0.20 21.48
C ALA A 27 4.97 1.26 21.98
N GLY A 28 4.05 2.11 21.53
CA GLY A 28 4.02 3.54 21.88
C GLY A 28 5.16 4.37 21.27
N MET A 29 5.79 3.88 20.19
CA MET A 29 6.84 4.60 19.47
C MET A 29 6.29 5.65 18.50
N ILE A 30 5.02 5.50 18.10
CA ILE A 30 4.28 6.46 17.27
C ILE A 30 2.88 6.66 17.86
N ASP A 31 2.31 7.85 17.67
CA ASP A 31 1.02 8.24 18.26
C ASP A 31 -0.20 7.83 17.43
N LEU A 32 0.00 7.55 16.14
CA LEU A 32 -1.01 7.04 15.22
C LEU A 32 -0.33 6.32 14.05
N ALA A 33 -1.07 5.46 13.37
CA ALA A 33 -0.61 4.78 12.16
C ALA A 33 -1.68 4.80 11.07
N VAL A 34 -1.28 5.09 9.84
CA VAL A 34 -2.10 4.85 8.65
C VAL A 34 -1.49 3.64 7.95
N ILE A 35 -2.24 2.55 7.86
CA ILE A 35 -1.74 1.27 7.36
C ILE A 35 -2.71 0.65 6.36
N GLU A 36 -2.19 -0.17 5.45
CA GLU A 36 -2.99 -1.00 4.56
C GLU A 36 -3.24 -2.37 5.16
N GLU A 37 -4.51 -2.77 5.20
CA GLU A 37 -4.96 -4.09 5.65
C GLU A 37 -5.89 -4.69 4.59
N ARG A 38 -5.88 -6.02 4.44
CA ARG A 38 -6.88 -6.67 3.58
C ARG A 38 -8.28 -6.32 4.10
N VAL A 39 -9.23 -6.01 3.20
CA VAL A 39 -10.60 -5.69 3.62
C VAL A 39 -11.17 -6.83 4.48
N GLY A 40 -11.63 -6.48 5.67
CA GLY A 40 -12.08 -7.41 6.70
C GLY A 40 -12.17 -6.72 8.07
N PRO A 41 -12.36 -7.50 9.16
CA PRO A 41 -12.34 -6.96 10.51
C PRO A 41 -11.00 -6.29 10.83
N SER A 42 -11.02 -5.04 11.28
CA SER A 42 -9.85 -4.31 11.76
C SER A 42 -10.15 -3.60 13.07
N ALA A 43 -9.12 -3.39 13.88
CA ALA A 43 -9.17 -2.54 15.06
C ALA A 43 -9.07 -1.03 14.72
N GLY A 44 -8.68 -0.71 13.48
CA GLY A 44 -8.58 0.65 12.97
C GLY A 44 -9.87 1.13 12.32
N GLU A 45 -9.94 2.44 12.15
CA GLU A 45 -11.00 3.11 11.41
C GLU A 45 -10.69 3.08 9.91
N CYS A 46 -11.62 2.55 9.11
CA CYS A 46 -11.47 2.52 7.66
C CYS A 46 -11.66 3.93 7.07
N LEU A 47 -10.59 4.45 6.46
CA LEU A 47 -10.61 5.73 5.75
C LEU A 47 -10.97 5.56 4.28
N ALA A 48 -10.52 4.47 3.66
CA ALA A 48 -10.74 4.20 2.25
C ALA A 48 -10.64 2.70 1.96
N VAL A 49 -11.34 2.26 0.92
CA VAL A 49 -11.10 0.95 0.29
C VAL A 49 -10.59 1.19 -1.11
N ASP A 50 -9.49 0.52 -1.46
CA ASP A 50 -8.90 0.58 -2.78
C ASP A 50 -8.62 -0.83 -3.33
N ARG A 51 -8.55 -0.93 -4.65
CA ARG A 51 -8.27 -2.17 -5.36
C ARG A 51 -6.76 -2.38 -5.39
N LEU A 52 -6.30 -3.54 -4.93
CA LEU A 52 -4.95 -4.00 -5.26
C LEU A 52 -4.96 -4.44 -6.72
N VAL A 53 -4.09 -3.86 -7.54
CA VAL A 53 -4.03 -4.11 -8.98
C VAL A 53 -2.63 -4.51 -9.42
N TRP A 54 -2.54 -5.29 -10.50
CA TRP A 54 -1.29 -5.54 -11.18
C TRP A 54 -0.87 -4.31 -11.99
N VAL A 55 0.43 -4.00 -11.96
CA VAL A 55 1.01 -2.83 -12.63
C VAL A 55 2.17 -3.28 -13.51
N GLY A 56 2.23 -2.74 -14.72
CA GLY A 56 3.29 -3.00 -15.69
C GLY A 56 3.75 -1.73 -16.42
N ALA A 57 4.85 -1.86 -17.16
CA ALA A 57 5.29 -0.80 -18.08
C ALA A 57 4.19 -0.52 -19.11
N ARG A 58 4.06 0.75 -19.52
CA ARG A 58 3.11 1.10 -20.58
C ARG A 58 3.44 0.39 -21.89
N GLY A 59 2.50 -0.40 -22.39
CA GLY A 59 2.73 -1.26 -23.57
C GLY A 59 3.76 -2.38 -23.36
N GLY A 60 4.13 -2.66 -22.12
CA GLY A 60 5.12 -3.69 -21.75
C GLY A 60 4.61 -5.11 -21.92
N ALA A 61 5.53 -6.07 -21.94
CA ALA A 61 5.26 -7.49 -22.12
C ALA A 61 5.70 -8.37 -20.94
N ALA A 62 6.23 -7.79 -19.85
CA ALA A 62 6.68 -8.55 -18.68
C ALA A 62 5.60 -9.50 -18.13
N HIS A 63 4.34 -9.07 -18.10
CA HIS A 63 3.18 -9.86 -17.63
C HIS A 63 2.95 -11.17 -18.40
N ARG A 64 3.46 -11.27 -19.63
CA ARG A 64 3.32 -12.46 -20.49
C ARG A 64 4.49 -13.44 -20.35
N LYS A 65 5.56 -13.06 -19.64
CA LYS A 65 6.74 -13.92 -19.44
C LYS A 65 6.41 -15.03 -18.43
N ARG A 66 7.01 -16.20 -18.61
CA ARG A 66 6.93 -17.34 -17.69
C ARG A 66 8.33 -17.89 -17.39
N PRO A 67 8.70 -18.13 -16.12
CA PRO A 67 7.96 -17.73 -14.91
C PRO A 67 7.69 -16.22 -14.84
N LEU A 68 6.51 -15.83 -14.33
CA LEU A 68 6.07 -14.44 -14.22
C LEU A 68 7.09 -13.63 -13.38
N PRO A 69 7.74 -12.60 -13.95
CA PRO A 69 8.66 -11.77 -13.19
C PRO A 69 7.88 -10.80 -12.31
N VAL A 70 7.98 -10.96 -10.99
CA VAL A 70 7.32 -10.10 -10.00
C VAL A 70 8.37 -9.28 -9.24
N SER A 71 8.11 -8.00 -9.03
CA SER A 71 8.88 -7.13 -8.13
C SER A 71 8.03 -6.76 -6.93
N MET A 72 8.59 -6.97 -5.75
CA MET A 72 7.94 -6.71 -4.46
C MET A 72 8.85 -5.89 -3.57
N VAL A 73 8.30 -4.85 -2.94
CA VAL A 73 9.05 -3.84 -2.16
C VAL A 73 9.78 -4.50 -0.98
N ALA A 74 9.06 -5.24 -0.11
CA ALA A 74 9.64 -5.86 1.07
C ALA A 74 8.99 -7.22 1.38
N ASP A 75 9.73 -8.06 2.09
CA ASP A 75 9.19 -9.32 2.65
C ASP A 75 8.05 -9.08 3.65
N THR A 76 8.06 -7.93 4.34
CA THR A 76 7.01 -7.50 5.28
C THR A 76 5.85 -6.75 4.61
N CYS A 77 5.82 -6.65 3.28
CA CYS A 77 4.76 -5.96 2.55
C CYS A 77 3.39 -6.60 2.81
N ALA A 78 2.41 -5.79 3.21
CA ALA A 78 1.05 -6.22 3.51
C ALA A 78 0.35 -6.91 2.33
N PHE A 79 0.75 -6.60 1.09
CA PHE A 79 0.18 -7.21 -0.11
C PHE A 79 0.73 -8.61 -0.40
N ARG A 80 1.93 -8.94 0.11
CA ARG A 80 2.66 -10.19 -0.21
C ARG A 80 1.81 -11.43 -0.01
N PRO A 81 1.17 -11.67 1.15
CA PRO A 81 0.40 -12.89 1.35
C PRO A 81 -0.75 -13.02 0.34
N ALA A 82 -1.42 -11.92 0.01
CA ALA A 82 -2.53 -11.92 -0.95
C ALA A 82 -2.06 -12.22 -2.37
N VAL A 83 -0.95 -11.61 -2.81
CA VAL A 83 -0.38 -11.85 -4.15
C VAL A 83 0.10 -13.28 -4.29
N LEU A 84 0.82 -13.81 -3.29
CA LEU A 84 1.34 -15.18 -3.32
C LEU A 84 0.22 -16.21 -3.29
N SER A 85 -0.83 -16.00 -2.48
CA SER A 85 -2.02 -16.85 -2.48
C SER A 85 -2.66 -16.89 -3.86
N ALA A 86 -2.88 -15.72 -4.47
CA ALA A 86 -3.55 -15.60 -5.76
C ALA A 86 -2.74 -16.26 -6.90
N LEU A 87 -1.42 -16.11 -6.90
CA LEU A 87 -0.53 -16.80 -7.85
C LEU A 87 -0.56 -18.32 -7.67
N SER A 88 -0.50 -18.77 -6.41
CA SER A 88 -0.55 -20.20 -6.08
C SER A 88 -1.88 -20.84 -6.45
N GLU A 89 -3.01 -20.17 -6.20
CA GLU A 89 -4.36 -20.65 -6.52
C GLU A 89 -4.57 -20.85 -8.02
N GLN A 90 -3.94 -20.03 -8.86
CA GLN A 90 -3.96 -20.19 -10.32
C GLN A 90 -2.83 -21.09 -10.86
N GLY A 91 -1.95 -21.62 -10.00
CA GLY A 91 -0.81 -22.43 -10.43
C GLY A 91 0.17 -21.68 -11.33
N LEU A 92 0.26 -20.35 -11.19
CA LEU A 92 1.15 -19.54 -12.00
C LEU A 92 2.58 -19.60 -11.46
N GLU A 93 3.50 -20.13 -12.26
CA GLU A 93 4.93 -20.04 -11.98
C GLU A 93 5.37 -18.57 -12.02
N TRP A 94 6.07 -18.14 -10.99
CA TRP A 94 6.58 -16.79 -10.86
C TRP A 94 7.98 -16.81 -10.26
N ARG A 95 8.71 -15.71 -10.44
CA ARG A 95 10.03 -15.50 -9.85
C ARG A 95 10.16 -14.06 -9.39
N THR A 96 10.90 -13.86 -8.31
CA THR A 96 11.29 -12.51 -7.89
C THR A 96 12.37 -11.97 -8.82
N VAL A 97 12.17 -10.77 -9.37
CA VAL A 97 13.23 -10.00 -10.07
C VAL A 97 13.97 -9.10 -9.11
N PHE A 98 13.24 -8.52 -8.16
CA PHE A 98 13.75 -7.59 -7.18
C PHE A 98 12.92 -7.70 -5.90
N GLU A 99 13.61 -7.90 -4.78
CA GLU A 99 13.08 -8.04 -3.43
C GLU A 99 13.82 -7.07 -2.51
N ASN A 100 13.14 -6.62 -1.44
CA ASN A 100 13.75 -5.84 -0.36
C ASN A 100 14.36 -4.50 -0.80
N GLY A 101 13.72 -3.81 -1.73
CA GLY A 101 14.09 -2.45 -2.10
C GLY A 101 12.94 -1.47 -1.97
N ASN A 102 13.24 -0.18 -2.11
CA ASN A 102 12.26 0.87 -1.94
C ASN A 102 11.30 0.96 -3.14
N ILE A 103 10.24 1.76 -2.97
CA ILE A 103 9.24 2.01 -4.00
C ILE A 103 9.85 2.56 -5.29
N ASP A 104 10.94 3.33 -5.22
CA ASP A 104 11.60 3.91 -6.40
C ASP A 104 12.29 2.84 -7.24
N ALA A 105 12.98 1.89 -6.61
CA ALA A 105 13.64 0.77 -7.28
C ALA A 105 12.62 -0.19 -7.92
N THR A 106 11.51 -0.49 -7.23
CA THR A 106 10.39 -1.22 -7.83
C THR A 106 9.80 -0.46 -9.01
N THR A 107 9.57 0.86 -8.88
CA THR A 107 9.04 1.70 -9.96
C THR A 107 9.97 1.69 -11.17
N ALA A 108 11.28 1.84 -10.98
CA ALA A 108 12.26 1.79 -12.06
C ALA A 108 12.29 0.43 -12.76
N THR A 109 12.22 -0.66 -12.00
CA THR A 109 12.18 -2.04 -12.52
C THR A 109 10.95 -2.26 -13.41
N VAL A 110 9.78 -1.77 -12.98
CA VAL A 110 8.53 -1.87 -13.73
C VAL A 110 8.56 -0.98 -14.96
N ARG A 111 9.04 0.27 -14.86
CA ARG A 111 9.21 1.17 -16.02
C ARG A 111 10.12 0.58 -17.11
N ALA A 112 11.12 -0.20 -16.73
CA ALA A 112 12.03 -0.89 -17.65
C ALA A 112 11.45 -2.20 -18.23
N ASP A 113 10.18 -2.54 -17.96
CA ASP A 113 9.52 -3.79 -18.37
C ASP A 113 10.27 -5.07 -17.93
N LEU A 114 10.97 -5.00 -16.80
CA LEU A 114 11.72 -6.12 -16.24
C LEU A 114 10.84 -7.02 -15.38
N ALA A 115 9.80 -6.45 -14.75
CA ALA A 115 8.85 -7.16 -13.90
C ALA A 115 7.49 -6.46 -13.88
N VAL A 116 6.46 -7.19 -13.43
CA VAL A 116 5.21 -6.60 -12.94
C VAL A 116 5.29 -6.38 -11.43
N THR A 117 4.45 -5.50 -10.89
CA THR A 117 4.27 -5.33 -9.44
C THR A 117 2.79 -5.21 -9.09
N THR A 118 2.49 -4.99 -7.80
CA THR A 118 1.13 -4.74 -7.33
C THR A 118 1.08 -3.50 -6.46
N TRP A 119 0.15 -2.60 -6.75
CA TRP A 119 -0.10 -1.37 -5.98
C TRP A 119 -1.60 -1.15 -5.80
N LEU A 120 -1.95 -0.25 -4.90
CA LEU A 120 -3.31 0.28 -4.83
C LEU A 120 -3.58 1.11 -6.09
N ALA A 121 -4.77 0.97 -6.68
CA ALA A 121 -5.08 1.61 -7.95
C ALA A 121 -4.90 3.14 -7.90
N SER A 122 -5.18 3.78 -6.76
CA SER A 122 -4.99 5.23 -6.57
C SER A 122 -3.54 5.68 -6.50
N THR A 123 -2.57 4.77 -6.30
CA THR A 123 -1.14 5.09 -6.17
C THR A 123 -0.34 4.77 -7.41
N VAL A 124 -0.98 4.23 -8.46
CA VAL A 124 -0.32 3.91 -9.73
C VAL A 124 0.12 5.20 -10.43
N PRO A 125 1.43 5.37 -10.72
CA PRO A 125 1.94 6.49 -11.50
C PRO A 125 1.28 6.55 -12.89
N ALA A 126 0.98 7.76 -13.36
CA ALA A 126 0.28 7.98 -14.63
C ALA A 126 1.04 7.48 -15.88
N ASP A 127 2.34 7.19 -15.75
CA ASP A 127 3.18 6.67 -16.83
C ASP A 127 3.26 5.12 -16.88
N LEU A 128 2.52 4.43 -16.00
CA LEU A 128 2.42 2.98 -15.91
C LEU A 128 0.99 2.50 -16.17
N ASP A 129 0.84 1.24 -16.58
CA ASP A 129 -0.46 0.65 -16.91
C ASP A 129 -0.97 -0.23 -15.77
N ILE A 130 -2.26 -0.07 -15.44
CA ILE A 130 -3.01 -1.06 -14.66
C ILE A 130 -3.34 -2.23 -15.58
N LEU A 131 -2.82 -3.41 -15.24
CA LEU A 131 -3.02 -4.63 -16.02
C LEU A 131 -4.31 -5.33 -15.58
N PRO A 132 -5.15 -5.79 -16.52
CA PRO A 132 -6.37 -6.50 -16.16
C PRO A 132 -6.05 -7.88 -15.58
N SER A 133 -6.86 -8.32 -14.62
CA SER A 133 -6.86 -9.71 -14.20
C SER A 133 -7.38 -10.62 -15.31
N GLY A 134 -6.87 -11.85 -15.39
CA GLY A 134 -7.24 -12.83 -16.39
C GLY A 134 -6.44 -14.13 -16.23
N PRO A 135 -6.26 -14.91 -17.31
CA PRO A 135 -5.48 -16.15 -17.29
C PRO A 135 -4.01 -15.94 -16.93
N ASP A 136 -3.47 -14.75 -17.24
CA ASP A 136 -2.05 -14.45 -17.04
C ASP A 136 -1.73 -13.76 -15.71
N LEU A 137 -2.76 -13.20 -15.06
CA LEU A 137 -2.64 -12.41 -13.85
C LEU A 137 -3.88 -12.64 -12.98
N PRO A 138 -3.74 -13.15 -11.75
CA PRO A 138 -4.89 -13.48 -10.93
C PRO A 138 -5.62 -12.21 -10.47
N ALA A 139 -6.91 -12.35 -10.19
CA ALA A 139 -7.65 -11.32 -9.46
C ALA A 139 -7.05 -11.16 -8.06
N LEU A 140 -6.96 -9.91 -7.58
CA LEU A 140 -6.41 -9.57 -6.28
C LEU A 140 -7.53 -8.99 -5.39
N PRO A 141 -7.47 -9.22 -4.06
CA PRO A 141 -8.47 -8.69 -3.15
C PRO A 141 -8.30 -7.18 -2.95
N ASN A 142 -9.37 -6.51 -2.52
CA ASN A 142 -9.30 -5.11 -2.09
C ASN A 142 -8.58 -4.98 -0.74
N PHE A 143 -7.98 -3.81 -0.55
CA PHE A 143 -7.34 -3.41 0.71
C PHE A 143 -8.03 -2.16 1.26
N ALA A 144 -8.12 -2.10 2.58
CA ALA A 144 -8.56 -0.94 3.32
C ALA A 144 -7.32 -0.15 3.77
N ILE A 145 -7.40 1.18 3.66
CA ILE A 145 -6.47 2.12 4.27
C ILE A 145 -7.09 2.51 5.61
N ASN A 146 -6.52 2.03 6.70
CA ASN A 146 -7.05 2.16 8.04
C ASN A 146 -6.20 3.11 8.88
N LEU A 147 -6.88 3.94 9.67
CA LEU A 147 -6.28 4.77 10.70
C LEU A 147 -6.37 4.08 12.05
N HIS A 148 -5.21 3.87 12.67
CA HIS A 148 -5.10 3.30 14.00
C HIS A 148 -4.63 4.35 15.00
N LEU A 149 -5.27 4.35 16.15
CA LEU A 149 -4.91 5.14 17.33
C LEU A 149 -4.65 4.20 18.51
N PRO A 150 -3.85 4.61 19.51
CA PRO A 150 -3.67 3.85 20.74
C PRO A 150 -5.03 3.62 21.41
N LYS A 151 -5.23 2.42 21.99
CA LYS A 151 -6.49 2.09 22.69
C LYS A 151 -6.80 3.01 23.87
N TYR A 152 -5.77 3.55 24.50
CA TYR A 152 -5.84 4.45 25.65
C TYR A 152 -4.80 5.56 25.51
N GLY A 153 -5.06 6.71 26.14
CA GLY A 153 -4.06 7.76 26.26
C GLY A 153 -3.74 8.52 24.97
N THR A 154 -4.65 8.56 23.99
CA THR A 154 -4.44 9.38 22.79
C THR A 154 -4.37 10.86 23.14
N GLU A 155 -3.21 11.47 22.91
CA GLU A 155 -2.99 12.90 23.13
C GLU A 155 -3.92 13.77 22.28
N PRO A 156 -4.33 14.97 22.76
CA PRO A 156 -5.20 15.88 22.00
C PRO A 156 -4.66 16.22 20.61
N ALA A 157 -3.34 16.42 20.48
CA ALA A 157 -2.69 16.72 19.21
C ALA A 157 -2.81 15.55 18.21
N ALA A 158 -2.61 14.31 18.67
CA ALA A 158 -2.75 13.12 17.83
C ALA A 158 -4.21 12.91 17.38
N ARG A 159 -5.20 13.18 18.25
CA ARG A 159 -6.62 13.13 17.87
C ARG A 159 -6.98 14.16 16.80
N GLU A 160 -6.47 15.37 16.95
CA GLU A 160 -6.74 16.45 15.99
C GLU A 160 -6.03 16.18 14.66
N PHE A 161 -4.80 15.65 14.69
CA PHE A 161 -4.10 15.23 13.47
C PHE A 161 -4.84 14.08 12.76
N ALA A 162 -5.33 13.08 13.50
CA ALA A 162 -6.19 12.03 12.99
C ALA A 162 -7.45 12.59 12.30
N ARG A 163 -8.10 13.59 12.90
CA ARG A 163 -9.25 14.29 12.29
C ARG A 163 -8.85 14.96 10.96
N HIS A 164 -7.70 15.61 10.92
CA HIS A 164 -7.20 16.24 9.69
C HIS A 164 -6.90 15.23 8.58
N ILE A 165 -6.36 14.05 8.92
CA ILE A 165 -6.11 12.95 7.97
C ILE A 165 -7.43 12.47 7.37
N ARG A 166 -8.46 12.22 8.19
CA ARG A 166 -9.81 11.82 7.73
C ARG A 166 -10.36 12.82 6.71
N ASP A 167 -10.38 14.10 7.08
CA ASP A 167 -10.89 15.16 6.22
C ASP A 167 -10.09 15.26 4.91
N GLY A 168 -8.77 15.05 4.97
CA GLY A 168 -7.88 15.08 3.82
C GLY A 168 -8.14 13.96 2.82
N LEU A 169 -8.33 12.73 3.30
CA LEU A 169 -8.61 11.57 2.46
C LEU A 169 -10.02 11.60 1.87
N ALA A 170 -11.02 12.03 2.64
CA ALA A 170 -12.38 12.21 2.14
C ALA A 170 -12.43 13.21 0.97
N ARG A 171 -11.68 14.32 1.05
CA ARG A 171 -11.58 15.29 -0.06
C ARG A 171 -10.94 14.72 -1.32
N ARG A 172 -9.94 13.83 -1.17
CA ARG A 172 -9.28 13.17 -2.32
C ARG A 172 -10.21 12.18 -3.02
N GLN A 173 -11.01 11.43 -2.28
CA GLN A 173 -11.98 10.50 -2.85
C GLN A 173 -13.11 11.19 -3.63
N VAL A 174 -13.48 12.41 -3.26
CA VAL A 174 -14.49 13.20 -4.00
C VAL A 174 -13.91 13.83 -5.28
N ALA A 175 -12.60 14.00 -5.34
CA ALA A 175 -11.90 14.67 -6.46
C ALA A 175 -11.32 13.71 -7.51
N ALA A 176 -11.37 12.39 -7.27
CA ALA A 176 -10.90 11.33 -8.16
C ALA A 176 -12.07 10.67 -8.91
#